data_AF-A0A7C3XZC2-F1
#
_entry.id   AF-A0A7C3XZC2-F1
#
_cell.length_a   1.000
_cell.length_b   1.000
_cell.length_c   1.000
_cell.angle_alpha   90.00
_cell.angle_beta   90.00
_cell.angle_gamma   90.00
#
_symmetry.space_group_name_H-M   'P 1'
#
loop_
_entity.id
_entity.type
_entity.pdbx_description
1 polymer ?
#
loop_
_entity_poly.entity_id
_entity_poly.type
_entity_poly.pdbx_seq_one_letter_code
_entity_poly.pdbx_strand_id
1 'polypeptide(L)'
;MVGGNEKNLDNKGLVRIVKIEEKEKINFSDIEFKEPALNPYITFEYKIRADLIYPCVVFVPQVFTKREIDYYLWDFGDGKTATTSPLILGGKIEHCYSPFKTPAIYNATLIAIDKETNKSELITKKVEIREGIIPKIIKIPEVLKEKTEFILQELGEKATEFGRTMRDSVLIKVKHSPSTPVGIINVHFEKATEDIDLTQIKVDTDLKKKKSLLYMPEWPSEIERSKILFIPK
;
A
#
# COMPACT_ATOMS: atom_id res chain seq x y z
N MET A 1 -15.93 21.68 0.87
CA MET A 1 -14.54 21.25 1.17
C MET A 1 -13.88 20.83 -0.12
N VAL A 2 -12.69 21.36 -0.43
CA VAL A 2 -11.89 20.93 -1.59
C VAL A 2 -10.57 20.39 -1.05
N GLY A 3 -10.45 19.07 -1.00
CA GLY A 3 -9.21 18.40 -0.63
C GLY A 3 -8.19 18.44 -1.77
N GLY A 4 -6.92 18.56 -1.43
CA GLY A 4 -5.83 18.53 -2.39
C GLY A 4 -4.65 17.75 -1.83
N ASN A 5 -3.80 17.19 -2.69
CA ASN A 5 -2.68 16.34 -2.30
C ASN A 5 -1.32 16.95 -2.68
N GLU A 6 -1.26 18.23 -3.02
CA GLU A 6 -0.03 18.90 -3.45
C GLU A 6 0.78 19.45 -2.27
N LYS A 7 2.09 19.64 -2.47
CA LYS A 7 3.01 20.18 -1.46
C LYS A 7 2.74 21.67 -1.17
N ASN A 8 2.32 22.44 -2.18
CA ASN A 8 2.09 23.88 -2.05
C ASN A 8 0.68 24.22 -1.51
N LEU A 9 0.66 24.85 -0.33
CA LEU A 9 -0.51 25.34 0.42
C LEU A 9 -1.32 26.43 -0.32
N ASP A 10 -0.75 27.05 -1.35
CA ASP A 10 -1.41 28.11 -2.11
C ASP A 10 -2.61 27.58 -2.90
N ASN A 11 -2.59 26.33 -3.38
CA ASN A 11 -3.63 25.83 -4.27
C ASN A 11 -4.39 24.58 -3.79
N LYS A 12 -3.76 23.61 -3.12
CA LYS A 12 -4.38 22.29 -2.83
C LYS A 12 -3.64 21.60 -1.67
N GLY A 13 -4.34 21.04 -0.68
CA GLY A 13 -3.68 20.46 0.52
C GLY A 13 -4.39 20.65 1.86
N LEU A 14 -5.55 21.30 1.85
CA LEU A 14 -6.15 21.92 3.03
C LEU A 14 -7.65 21.66 3.12
N VAL A 15 -8.18 21.49 4.33
CA VAL A 15 -9.58 21.82 4.59
C VAL A 15 -9.69 23.34 4.61
N ARG A 16 -10.36 23.91 3.60
CA ARG A 16 -10.64 25.35 3.52
C ARG A 16 -12.09 25.63 3.93
N ILE A 17 -12.25 26.51 4.91
CA ILE A 17 -13.52 27.23 5.14
C ILE A 17 -13.36 28.59 4.45
N VAL A 18 -14.31 28.94 3.60
CA VAL A 18 -14.32 30.19 2.83
C VAL A 18 -15.42 31.09 3.37
N LYS A 19 -15.14 32.39 3.42
CA LYS A 19 -16.12 33.38 3.85
C LYS A 19 -17.25 33.48 2.84
N ILE A 20 -18.49 33.40 3.32
CA ILE A 20 -19.67 33.69 2.51
C ILE A 20 -19.95 35.18 2.66
N GLU A 21 -19.66 35.97 1.62
CA GLU A 21 -19.93 37.41 1.62
C GLU A 21 -21.44 37.67 1.48
N GLU A 22 -22.12 36.93 0.60
CA GLU A 22 -23.58 36.94 0.37
C GLU A 22 -24.05 35.54 -0.06
N LYS A 23 -25.37 35.25 0.01
CA LYS A 23 -25.99 33.92 -0.18
C LYS A 23 -25.54 33.13 -1.43
N GLU A 24 -24.97 33.80 -2.44
CA GLU A 24 -24.54 33.20 -3.71
C GLU A 24 -23.11 33.59 -4.15
N LYS A 25 -22.35 34.35 -3.33
CA LYS A 25 -21.01 34.81 -3.70
C LYS A 25 -19.96 34.23 -2.76
N ILE A 26 -19.30 33.18 -3.22
CA ILE A 26 -18.21 32.51 -2.51
C ILE A 26 -16.88 33.06 -3.03
N ASN A 27 -16.11 33.71 -2.16
CA ASN A 27 -14.76 34.15 -2.49
C ASN A 27 -13.76 33.00 -2.19
N PHE A 28 -13.38 32.25 -3.22
CA PHE A 28 -12.43 31.13 -3.07
C PHE A 28 -10.98 31.57 -2.81
N SER A 29 -10.69 32.87 -2.93
CA SER A 29 -9.36 33.45 -2.69
C SER A 29 -9.16 33.86 -1.23
N ASP A 30 -10.25 34.14 -0.50
CA ASP A 30 -10.19 34.50 0.93
C ASP A 30 -10.34 33.24 1.79
N ILE A 31 -9.20 32.76 2.29
CA ILE A 31 -9.11 31.49 3.01
C ILE A 31 -9.12 31.79 4.52
N GLU A 32 -10.22 31.46 5.18
CA GLU A 32 -10.36 31.68 6.63
C GLU A 32 -9.59 30.65 7.46
N PHE A 33 -9.31 29.46 6.89
CA PHE A 33 -8.72 28.34 7.62
C PHE A 33 -7.84 27.45 6.75
N LYS A 34 -6.67 27.06 7.28
CA LYS A 34 -5.67 26.21 6.61
C LYS A 34 -5.15 25.14 7.58
N GLU A 35 -5.62 23.91 7.44
CA GLU A 35 -5.06 22.72 8.12
C GLU A 35 -4.48 21.72 7.13
N PRO A 36 -3.30 21.12 7.40
CA PRO A 36 -2.79 20.04 6.57
C PRO A 36 -3.82 18.92 6.54
N ALA A 37 -4.02 18.34 5.36
CA ALA A 37 -4.85 17.16 5.15
C ALA A 37 -3.93 15.96 4.87
N LEU A 38 -3.35 15.38 5.93
CA LEU A 38 -2.43 14.24 5.81
C LEU A 38 -3.17 12.98 5.37
N ASN A 39 -4.37 12.78 5.92
CA ASN A 39 -5.27 11.64 5.72
C ASN A 39 -4.50 10.31 5.73
N PRO A 40 -3.94 9.92 6.89
CA PRO A 40 -3.14 8.71 6.99
C PRO A 40 -4.00 7.46 6.78
N TYR A 41 -3.38 6.43 6.22
CA TYR A 41 -3.96 5.11 6.03
C TYR A 41 -2.98 4.04 6.48
N ILE A 42 -3.50 2.93 7.01
CA ILE A 42 -2.72 1.77 7.45
C ILE A 42 -3.03 0.60 6.52
N THR A 43 -2.02 0.11 5.81
CA THR A 43 -2.03 -1.25 5.26
C THR A 43 -1.30 -2.16 6.22
N PHE A 44 -1.71 -3.42 6.31
CA PHE A 44 -0.94 -4.42 7.04
C PHE A 44 -0.97 -5.77 6.33
N GLU A 45 -0.03 -6.63 6.71
CA GLU A 45 0.00 -8.04 6.30
C GLU A 45 0.65 -8.90 7.39
N TYR A 46 0.27 -10.16 7.45
CA TYR A 46 0.84 -11.12 8.38
C TYR A 46 2.17 -11.64 7.86
N LYS A 47 3.13 -11.82 8.77
CA LYS A 47 4.43 -12.39 8.48
C LYS A 47 4.67 -13.55 9.42
N ILE A 48 4.86 -14.73 8.82
CA ILE A 48 5.24 -15.94 9.55
C ILE A 48 6.75 -15.89 9.76
N ARG A 49 7.15 -16.12 11.00
CA ARG A 49 8.54 -16.22 11.40
C ARG A 49 8.79 -17.64 11.87
N ALA A 50 9.75 -18.33 11.25
CA ALA A 50 10.04 -19.73 11.55
C ALA A 50 10.47 -19.95 13.02
N ASP A 51 11.00 -18.90 13.65
CA ASP A 51 11.43 -18.87 15.05
C ASP A 51 10.30 -18.54 16.03
N LEU A 52 9.10 -18.17 15.57
CA LEU A 52 7.99 -17.74 16.43
C LEU A 52 6.74 -18.60 16.19
N ILE A 53 6.06 -18.93 17.30
CA ILE A 53 4.80 -19.70 17.26
C ILE A 53 3.63 -18.81 16.80
N TYR A 54 3.77 -17.48 16.87
CA TYR A 54 2.72 -16.52 16.58
C TYR A 54 3.02 -15.63 15.37
N PRO A 55 1.99 -15.26 14.57
CA PRO A 55 2.17 -14.39 13.42
C PRO A 55 2.54 -12.96 13.87
N CYS A 56 3.57 -12.40 13.25
CA CYS A 56 3.84 -10.98 13.32
C CYS A 56 2.98 -10.25 12.27
N VAL A 57 2.78 -8.96 12.47
CA VAL A 57 2.08 -8.10 11.52
C VAL A 57 3.05 -7.02 11.05
N VAL A 58 3.21 -6.91 9.74
CA VAL A 58 3.92 -5.82 9.10
C VAL A 58 2.92 -4.71 8.80
N PHE A 59 3.10 -3.57 9.44
CA PHE A 59 2.33 -2.36 9.23
C PHE A 59 3.05 -1.44 8.25
N VAL A 60 2.32 -0.94 7.25
CA VAL A 60 2.80 -0.02 6.23
C VAL A 60 2.00 1.27 6.34
N PRO A 61 2.64 2.39 6.75
CA PRO A 61 1.98 3.68 6.78
C PRO A 61 1.88 4.25 5.37
N GLN A 62 0.76 4.89 5.07
CA GLN A 62 0.57 5.68 3.87
C GLN A 62 -0.06 7.02 4.24
N VAL A 63 0.20 8.04 3.42
CA VAL A 63 -0.47 9.34 3.52
C VAL A 63 -0.98 9.72 2.14
N PHE A 64 -2.15 10.35 2.09
CA PHE A 64 -2.76 10.77 0.83
C PHE A 64 -2.01 11.93 0.16
N THR A 65 -1.33 12.73 0.97
CA THR A 65 -0.70 13.99 0.55
C THR A 65 0.75 13.82 0.09
N LYS A 66 1.23 14.71 -0.79
CA LYS A 66 2.66 14.81 -1.18
C LYS A 66 3.51 15.62 -0.18
N ARG A 67 2.93 16.02 0.95
CA ARG A 67 3.68 16.69 2.02
C ARG A 67 4.70 15.74 2.64
N GLU A 68 5.81 16.29 3.11
CA GLU A 68 6.83 15.51 3.79
C GLU A 68 6.38 15.18 5.22
N ILE A 69 6.41 13.90 5.56
CA ILE A 69 6.20 13.43 6.93
C ILE A 69 7.54 13.42 7.65
N ASP A 70 7.56 13.83 8.91
CA ASP A 70 8.75 13.76 9.75
C ASP A 70 8.93 12.36 10.33
N TYR A 71 7.92 11.91 11.08
CA TYR A 71 7.86 10.58 11.67
C TYR A 71 6.41 10.09 11.83
N TYR A 72 6.29 8.79 12.02
CA TYR A 72 5.07 8.09 12.36
C TYR A 72 5.15 7.59 13.80
N LEU A 73 4.08 7.78 14.57
CA LEU A 73 3.90 7.16 15.87
C LEU A 73 2.89 6.03 15.76
N TRP A 74 3.19 4.91 16.39
CA TRP A 74 2.39 3.71 16.39
C TRP A 74 1.96 3.37 17.82
N ASP A 75 0.69 3.01 17.97
CA ASP A 75 0.15 2.27 19.11
C ASP A 75 -0.48 1.00 18.56
N PHE A 76 0.02 -0.18 18.93
CA PHE A 76 -0.45 -1.44 18.36
C PHE A 76 -1.71 -1.98 19.03
N GLY A 77 -2.23 -1.29 20.06
CA GLY A 77 -3.43 -1.67 20.81
C GLY A 77 -3.19 -2.74 21.88
N ASP A 78 -1.95 -3.19 22.06
CA ASP A 78 -1.53 -4.14 23.10
C ASP A 78 -0.72 -3.46 24.22
N GLY A 79 -0.74 -2.11 24.26
CA GLY A 79 0.03 -1.29 25.18
C GLY A 79 1.47 -1.03 24.75
N LYS A 80 1.91 -1.57 23.60
CA LYS A 80 3.22 -1.26 23.02
C LYS A 80 3.08 -0.18 21.95
N THR A 81 4.09 0.68 21.89
CA THR A 81 4.19 1.79 20.94
C THR A 81 5.53 1.77 20.22
N ALA A 82 5.61 2.48 19.10
CA ALA A 82 6.85 2.65 18.35
C ALA A 82 6.86 3.97 17.57
N THR A 83 8.06 4.39 17.18
CA THR A 83 8.27 5.54 16.29
C THR A 83 9.06 5.10 15.08
N THR A 84 8.59 5.43 13.88
CA THR A 84 9.32 5.18 12.62
C THR A 84 9.49 6.44 11.80
N SER A 85 10.51 6.45 10.94
CA SER A 85 10.77 7.53 9.98
C SER A 85 10.44 7.08 8.56
N PRO A 86 9.79 7.91 7.72
CA PRO A 86 9.57 7.62 6.31
C PRO A 86 10.86 7.31 5.53
N LEU A 87 12.00 7.84 5.97
CA LEU A 87 13.30 7.63 5.33
C LEU A 87 13.84 6.20 5.52
N ILE A 88 13.37 5.50 6.56
CA ILE A 88 13.81 4.15 6.89
C ILE A 88 12.69 3.19 6.51
N LEU A 89 12.91 2.44 5.41
CA LEU A 89 11.95 1.46 4.90
C LEU A 89 10.53 2.02 4.66
N GLY A 90 10.41 3.30 4.30
CA GLY A 90 9.10 3.94 4.10
C GLY A 90 8.28 4.10 5.38
N GLY A 91 8.90 3.99 6.56
CA GLY A 91 8.20 4.02 7.85
C GLY A 91 7.51 2.71 8.22
N LYS A 92 7.68 1.63 7.45
CA LYS A 92 7.11 0.32 7.75
C LYS A 92 7.68 -0.25 9.05
N ILE A 93 6.87 -1.03 9.76
CA ILE A 93 7.27 -1.69 11.01
C ILE A 93 6.66 -3.07 11.15
N GLU A 94 7.44 -4.01 11.67
CA GLU A 94 6.96 -5.33 12.08
C GLU A 94 6.68 -5.32 13.59
N HIS A 95 5.48 -5.76 13.97
CA HIS A 95 5.09 -5.93 15.37
C HIS A 95 4.57 -7.34 15.61
N CYS A 96 5.00 -7.96 16.70
CA CYS A 96 4.56 -9.30 17.06
C CYS A 96 3.82 -9.24 18.41
N TYR A 97 2.55 -9.61 18.39
CA TYR A 97 1.67 -9.59 19.56
C TYR A 97 2.06 -10.70 20.55
N SER A 98 2.55 -10.31 21.72
CA SER A 98 3.04 -11.21 22.76
C SER A 98 2.63 -10.73 24.16
N PRO A 99 2.08 -11.62 25.02
CA PRO A 99 1.86 -13.05 24.78
C PRO A 99 0.78 -13.30 23.73
N PHE A 100 0.93 -14.37 22.94
CA PHE A 100 -0.03 -14.71 21.88
C PHE A 100 -1.38 -15.09 22.48
N LYS A 101 -2.43 -14.37 22.08
CA LYS A 101 -3.82 -14.63 22.45
C LYS A 101 -4.61 -14.75 21.16
N THR A 102 -5.38 -15.83 21.01
CA THR A 102 -6.09 -16.12 19.77
C THR A 102 -7.48 -16.71 20.03
N PRO A 103 -8.54 -16.24 19.36
CA PRO A 103 -8.57 -15.04 18.52
C PRO A 103 -8.47 -13.77 19.38
N ALA A 104 -7.77 -12.75 18.88
CA ALA A 104 -7.69 -11.44 19.52
C ALA A 104 -7.84 -10.32 18.49
N ILE A 105 -8.51 -9.24 18.87
CA ILE A 105 -8.70 -8.06 18.03
C ILE A 105 -7.99 -6.89 18.70
N TYR A 106 -7.09 -6.26 17.98
CA TYR A 106 -6.35 -5.08 18.42
C TYR A 106 -6.71 -3.87 17.57
N ASN A 107 -6.75 -2.70 18.19
CA ASN A 107 -6.96 -1.42 17.52
C ASN A 107 -5.60 -0.76 17.31
N ALA A 108 -4.96 -1.01 16.16
CA ALA A 108 -3.70 -0.38 15.81
C ALA A 108 -3.94 1.05 15.35
N THR A 109 -3.27 2.01 15.98
CA THR A 109 -3.38 3.44 15.69
C THR A 109 -2.07 3.95 15.12
N LEU A 110 -2.17 4.68 14.00
CA LEU A 110 -1.08 5.40 13.36
C LEU A 110 -1.33 6.90 13.54
N ILE A 111 -0.31 7.63 13.94
CA ILE A 111 -0.28 9.10 13.94
C ILE A 111 0.82 9.54 12.97
N ALA A 112 0.45 10.28 11.93
CA ALA A 112 1.41 10.87 10.98
C ALA A 112 1.65 12.33 11.35
N ILE A 113 2.92 12.76 11.36
CA ILE A 113 3.32 14.12 11.76
C ILE A 113 3.96 14.83 10.58
N ASP A 114 3.38 15.97 10.20
CA ASP A 114 3.86 16.83 9.11
C ASP A 114 5.19 17.49 9.48
N LYS A 115 6.18 17.39 8.58
CA LYS A 115 7.53 17.92 8.84
C LYS A 115 7.63 19.43 8.88
N GLU A 116 6.79 20.13 8.12
CA GLU A 116 6.85 21.60 8.04
C GLU A 116 6.07 22.27 9.18
N THR A 117 4.91 21.71 9.54
CA THR A 117 3.97 22.34 10.48
C THR A 117 3.93 21.68 11.85
N ASN A 118 4.52 20.49 12.01
CA ASN A 118 4.46 19.65 13.20
C ASN A 118 3.02 19.28 13.64
N LYS A 119 2.04 19.49 12.75
CA LYS A 119 0.65 19.06 12.96
C LYS A 119 0.53 17.57 12.65
N SER A 120 -0.47 16.94 13.24
CA SER A 120 -0.67 15.50 13.10
C SER A 120 -2.11 15.14 12.81
N GLU A 121 -2.25 14.00 12.16
CA GLU A 121 -3.53 13.30 12.00
C GLU A 121 -3.34 11.84 12.36
N LEU A 122 -4.43 11.20 12.76
CA LEU A 122 -4.41 9.80 13.17
C LEU A 122 -5.48 8.98 12.46
N ILE A 123 -5.21 7.69 12.39
CA ILE A 123 -6.17 6.68 11.93
C ILE A 123 -6.02 5.43 12.80
N THR A 124 -7.12 4.75 13.07
CA THR A 124 -7.14 3.47 13.79
C THR A 124 -7.69 2.39 12.87
N LYS A 125 -7.03 1.24 12.85
CA LYS A 125 -7.44 0.05 12.08
C LYS A 125 -7.49 -1.17 12.99
N LYS A 126 -8.56 -1.96 12.84
CA LYS A 126 -8.70 -3.24 13.54
C LYS A 126 -7.79 -4.29 12.89
N VAL A 127 -7.06 -5.01 13.73
CA VAL A 127 -6.19 -6.13 13.33
C VAL A 127 -6.64 -7.36 14.11
N GLU A 128 -7.01 -8.42 13.38
CA GLU A 128 -7.46 -9.68 13.98
C GLU A 128 -6.30 -10.68 13.96
N ILE A 129 -5.85 -11.08 15.14
CA ILE A 129 -4.82 -12.09 15.31
C ILE A 129 -5.50 -13.45 15.54
N ARG A 130 -5.36 -14.35 14.58
CA ARG A 130 -5.88 -15.72 14.64
C ARG A 130 -4.85 -16.76 14.16
N GLU A 131 -5.05 -18.01 14.56
CA GLU A 131 -4.27 -19.15 14.06
C GLU A 131 -4.57 -19.44 12.58
N GLY A 132 -3.64 -20.13 11.92
CA GLY A 132 -3.85 -20.64 10.56
C GLY A 132 -3.82 -19.59 9.46
N ILE A 133 -3.38 -18.35 9.73
CA ILE A 133 -3.16 -17.36 8.68
C ILE A 133 -1.88 -17.72 7.92
N ILE A 134 -2.04 -18.13 6.67
CA ILE A 134 -0.92 -18.45 5.78
C ILE A 134 -0.98 -17.48 4.59
N PRO A 135 -0.16 -16.41 4.59
CA PRO A 135 0.00 -15.53 3.43
C PRO A 135 0.46 -16.31 2.21
N LYS A 136 -0.10 -15.97 1.04
CA LYS A 136 0.18 -16.65 -0.23
C LYS A 136 1.04 -15.76 -1.12
N ILE A 137 2.03 -16.34 -1.79
CA ILE A 137 2.85 -15.65 -2.77
C ILE A 137 2.35 -15.95 -4.19
N ILE A 138 2.90 -15.23 -5.15
CA ILE A 138 2.75 -15.53 -6.58
C ILE A 138 3.96 -16.35 -7.05
N LYS A 139 3.71 -17.52 -7.62
CA LYS A 139 4.72 -18.33 -8.29
C LYS A 139 4.82 -17.93 -9.76
N ILE A 140 6.03 -17.65 -10.23
CA ILE A 140 6.32 -17.32 -11.62
C ILE A 140 7.45 -18.21 -12.14
N PRO A 141 7.62 -18.34 -13.47
CA PRO A 141 8.75 -19.06 -14.06
C PRO A 141 10.08 -18.51 -13.56
N GLU A 142 11.04 -19.39 -13.28
CA GLU A 142 12.38 -18.98 -12.82
C GLU A 142 13.05 -17.99 -13.78
N VAL A 143 12.90 -18.24 -15.09
CA VAL A 143 13.41 -17.38 -16.16
C VAL A 143 12.84 -15.95 -16.14
N LEU A 144 11.68 -15.73 -15.49
CA LEU A 144 11.07 -14.41 -15.34
C LEU A 144 11.46 -13.71 -14.03
N LYS A 145 11.88 -14.40 -12.97
CA LYS A 145 12.25 -13.77 -11.69
C LYS A 145 13.39 -12.76 -11.84
N GLU A 146 14.34 -13.06 -12.72
CA GLU A 146 15.45 -12.15 -13.01
C GLU A 146 15.02 -10.99 -13.89
N LYS A 147 14.07 -11.21 -14.81
CA LYS A 147 13.68 -10.25 -15.86
C LYS A 147 12.50 -9.35 -15.49
N THR A 148 11.73 -9.72 -14.48
CA THR A 148 10.47 -9.05 -14.14
C THR A 148 10.35 -8.78 -12.64
N GLU A 149 9.43 -7.90 -12.30
CA GLU A 149 9.05 -7.59 -10.92
C GLU A 149 7.53 -7.60 -10.83
N PHE A 150 7.01 -8.33 -9.84
CA PHE A 150 5.60 -8.38 -9.49
C PHE A 150 5.47 -7.69 -8.15
N ILE A 151 4.90 -6.49 -8.11
CA ILE A 151 4.90 -5.61 -6.93
C ILE A 151 3.48 -5.49 -6.40
N LEU A 152 3.27 -5.84 -5.14
CA LEU A 152 2.02 -5.61 -4.39
C LEU A 152 1.85 -4.09 -4.24
N GLN A 153 0.80 -3.51 -4.80
CA GLN A 153 0.67 -2.05 -4.84
C GLN A 153 0.43 -1.45 -3.46
N GLU A 154 -0.26 -2.15 -2.56
CA GLU A 154 -0.52 -1.62 -1.22
C GLU A 154 0.69 -1.70 -0.28
N LEU A 155 1.61 -2.65 -0.50
CA LEU A 155 2.77 -2.86 0.37
C LEU A 155 4.08 -2.39 -0.23
N GLY A 156 4.17 -2.27 -1.56
CA GLY A 156 5.41 -2.02 -2.29
C GLY A 156 6.38 -3.21 -2.28
N GLU A 157 5.96 -4.36 -1.76
CA GLU A 157 6.76 -5.58 -1.67
C GLU A 157 6.60 -6.46 -2.91
N LYS A 158 7.59 -7.32 -3.17
CA LYS A 158 7.50 -8.27 -4.28
C LYS A 158 6.52 -9.40 -3.94
N ALA A 159 5.49 -9.57 -4.75
CA ALA A 159 4.47 -10.62 -4.58
C ALA A 159 5.04 -12.05 -4.68
N THR A 160 6.24 -12.22 -5.26
CA THR A 160 6.94 -13.51 -5.36
C THR A 160 7.74 -13.88 -4.12
N GLU A 161 7.96 -12.94 -3.20
CA GLU A 161 8.80 -13.09 -2.00
C GLU A 161 8.01 -12.79 -0.72
N PHE A 162 7.06 -11.85 -0.80
CA PHE A 162 6.23 -11.41 0.31
C PHE A 162 4.78 -11.86 0.07
N GLY A 163 4.28 -12.71 0.98
CA GLY A 163 2.93 -13.25 0.85
C GLY A 163 1.85 -12.24 1.24
N ARG A 164 0.65 -12.42 0.70
CA ARG A 164 -0.53 -11.59 0.98
C ARG A 164 -1.71 -12.47 1.43
N THR A 165 -2.62 -11.92 2.24
CA THR A 165 -3.82 -12.60 2.75
C THR A 165 -5.13 -11.94 2.33
N MET A 166 -5.03 -10.78 1.69
CA MET A 166 -6.16 -9.98 1.22
C MET A 166 -5.95 -9.60 -0.24
N ARG A 167 -7.03 -9.14 -0.88
CA ARG A 167 -7.00 -8.66 -2.25
C ARG A 167 -5.94 -7.56 -2.41
N ASP A 168 -5.17 -7.64 -3.48
CA ASP A 168 -4.21 -6.59 -3.86
C ASP A 168 -4.14 -6.46 -5.39
N SER A 169 -3.68 -5.30 -5.85
CA SER A 169 -3.30 -5.09 -7.23
C SER A 169 -1.81 -5.35 -7.38
N VAL A 170 -1.43 -6.14 -8.37
CA VAL A 170 -0.04 -6.49 -8.64
C VAL A 170 0.43 -5.77 -9.88
N LEU A 171 1.35 -4.83 -9.70
CA LEU A 171 2.04 -4.14 -10.79
C LEU A 171 3.16 -5.01 -11.32
N ILE A 172 3.08 -5.35 -12.60
CA ILE A 172 4.06 -6.16 -13.30
C ILE A 172 4.96 -5.23 -14.12
N LYS A 173 6.27 -5.32 -13.89
CA LYS A 173 7.31 -4.59 -14.62
C LYS A 173 8.30 -5.54 -15.27
N VAL A 174 8.88 -5.11 -16.38
CA VAL A 174 10.07 -5.72 -16.97
C VAL A 174 11.28 -4.88 -16.58
N LYS A 175 12.35 -5.54 -16.11
CA LYS A 175 13.60 -4.92 -15.70
C LYS A 175 14.43 -4.52 -16.93
N HIS A 176 14.10 -3.37 -17.49
CA HIS A 176 14.98 -2.62 -18.39
C HIS A 176 15.64 -1.47 -17.62
N SER A 177 16.56 -0.74 -18.25
CA SER A 177 17.11 0.51 -17.71
C SER A 177 16.50 1.69 -18.47
N PRO A 178 15.40 2.33 -18.01
CA PRO A 178 14.68 2.12 -16.75
C PRO A 178 13.60 1.02 -16.78
N SER A 179 13.15 0.56 -15.60
CA SER A 179 12.13 -0.49 -15.48
C SER A 179 10.83 -0.03 -16.16
N THR A 180 10.24 -0.88 -16.99
CA THR A 180 9.06 -0.53 -17.78
C THR A 180 7.83 -1.26 -17.25
N PRO A 181 6.73 -0.55 -16.91
CA PRO A 181 5.50 -1.18 -16.51
C PRO A 181 4.84 -1.90 -17.70
N VAL A 182 4.38 -3.13 -17.46
CA VAL A 182 3.72 -3.96 -18.48
C VAL A 182 2.22 -4.05 -18.23
N GLY A 183 1.81 -4.32 -16.99
CA GLY A 183 0.38 -4.36 -16.66
C GLY A 183 0.10 -4.42 -15.17
N ILE A 184 -1.20 -4.40 -14.85
CA ILE A 184 -1.73 -4.62 -13.50
C ILE A 184 -2.75 -5.76 -13.57
N ILE A 185 -2.62 -6.69 -12.62
CA ILE A 185 -3.61 -7.73 -12.35
C ILE A 185 -4.18 -7.53 -10.94
N ASN A 186 -5.47 -7.78 -10.75
CA ASN A 186 -6.07 -7.81 -9.42
C ASN A 186 -6.13 -9.25 -8.94
N VAL A 187 -5.63 -9.49 -7.73
CA VAL A 187 -5.40 -10.83 -7.19
C VAL A 187 -6.11 -10.96 -5.85
N HIS A 188 -6.96 -11.98 -5.73
CA HIS A 188 -7.72 -12.31 -4.54
C HIS A 188 -6.99 -13.36 -3.69
N PHE A 189 -5.95 -12.94 -2.96
CA PHE A 189 -5.18 -13.84 -2.10
C PHE A 189 -6.03 -14.46 -0.98
N GLU A 190 -7.10 -13.79 -0.54
CA GLU A 190 -8.03 -14.30 0.46
C GLU A 190 -8.82 -15.53 0.02
N LYS A 191 -8.87 -15.80 -1.30
CA LYS A 191 -9.55 -16.97 -1.87
C LYS A 191 -8.60 -18.14 -2.13
N ALA A 192 -7.30 -17.89 -2.09
CA ALA A 192 -6.28 -18.86 -2.44
C ALA A 192 -6.02 -19.85 -1.29
N THR A 193 -6.10 -21.15 -1.57
CA THR A 193 -5.75 -22.20 -0.59
C THR A 193 -4.25 -22.52 -0.61
N GLU A 194 -3.58 -22.23 -1.72
CA GLU A 194 -2.16 -22.39 -1.96
C GLU A 194 -1.57 -21.14 -2.63
N ASP A 195 -0.27 -21.16 -2.92
CA ASP A 195 0.35 -20.04 -3.66
C ASP A 195 -0.26 -19.93 -5.06
N ILE A 196 -0.36 -18.71 -5.55
CA ILE A 196 -1.03 -18.43 -6.83
C ILE A 196 -0.06 -18.76 -7.97
N ASP A 197 -0.41 -19.78 -8.74
CA ASP A 197 0.44 -20.29 -9.80
C ASP A 197 0.29 -19.50 -11.11
N LEU A 198 1.31 -18.72 -11.46
CA LEU A 198 1.47 -18.04 -12.74
C LEU A 198 2.67 -18.56 -13.54
N THR A 199 3.06 -19.81 -13.36
CA THR A 199 4.19 -20.45 -14.07
C THR A 199 4.02 -20.55 -15.59
N GLN A 200 2.84 -20.27 -16.14
CA GLN A 200 2.63 -20.19 -17.60
C GLN A 200 2.57 -18.76 -18.13
N ILE A 201 2.75 -17.75 -17.26
CA ILE A 201 2.66 -16.35 -17.67
C ILE A 201 3.81 -15.98 -18.62
N LYS A 202 3.47 -15.18 -19.63
CA LYS A 202 4.39 -14.54 -20.56
C LYS A 202 4.28 -13.04 -20.37
N VAL A 203 5.41 -12.41 -20.06
CA VAL A 203 5.52 -10.98 -19.80
C VAL A 203 6.69 -10.45 -20.62
N ASP A 204 6.44 -9.44 -21.44
CA ASP A 204 7.49 -8.81 -22.25
C ASP A 204 7.12 -7.37 -22.64
N THR A 205 8.10 -6.60 -23.09
CA THR A 205 7.92 -5.24 -23.62
C THR A 205 8.90 -4.95 -24.75
N ASP A 206 8.39 -4.41 -25.86
CA ASP A 206 9.18 -3.92 -26.99
C ASP A 206 9.02 -2.40 -27.08
N LEU A 207 10.04 -1.67 -26.60
CA LEU A 207 10.06 -0.20 -26.58
C LEU A 207 10.07 0.39 -28.00
N LYS A 208 10.75 -0.26 -28.96
CA LYS A 208 10.83 0.24 -30.34
C LYS A 208 9.49 0.14 -31.05
N LYS A 209 8.77 -0.96 -30.81
CA LYS A 209 7.44 -1.19 -31.40
C LYS A 209 6.29 -0.60 -30.56
N LYS A 210 6.59 -0.04 -29.39
CA LYS A 210 5.61 0.44 -28.41
C LYS A 210 4.59 -0.64 -28.04
N LYS A 211 5.07 -1.83 -27.72
CA LYS A 211 4.22 -2.99 -27.40
C LYS A 211 4.55 -3.56 -26.03
N SER A 212 3.51 -4.03 -25.35
CA SER A 212 3.60 -4.83 -24.14
C SER A 212 2.89 -6.15 -24.35
N LEU A 213 3.41 -7.20 -23.74
CA LEU A 213 2.81 -8.52 -23.71
C LEU A 213 2.56 -8.91 -22.25
N LEU A 214 1.30 -9.18 -21.92
CA LEU A 214 0.89 -9.81 -20.68
C LEU A 214 -0.11 -10.89 -21.03
N TYR A 215 0.32 -12.14 -21.02
CA TYR A 215 -0.48 -13.25 -21.51
C TYR A 215 -0.28 -14.51 -20.67
N MET A 216 -1.35 -15.24 -20.47
CA MET A 216 -1.34 -16.60 -19.92
C MET A 216 -2.47 -17.38 -20.62
N PRO A 217 -2.27 -18.65 -21.01
CA PRO A 217 -3.30 -19.44 -21.69
C PRO A 217 -4.58 -19.58 -20.87
N GLU A 218 -4.42 -19.88 -19.59
CA GLU A 218 -5.50 -20.01 -18.62
C GLU A 218 -5.10 -19.25 -17.35
N TRP A 219 -5.99 -18.40 -16.83
CA TRP A 219 -5.72 -17.61 -15.63
C TRP A 219 -6.36 -18.28 -14.42
N PRO A 220 -5.66 -18.35 -13.28
CA PRO A 220 -6.24 -18.83 -12.01
C PRO A 220 -7.49 -18.04 -11.62
N SER A 221 -8.42 -18.71 -10.92
CA SER A 221 -9.71 -18.14 -10.51
C SER A 221 -9.59 -16.98 -9.51
N GLU A 222 -8.45 -16.91 -8.83
CA GLU A 222 -8.04 -15.87 -7.89
C GLU A 222 -7.73 -14.55 -8.60
N ILE A 223 -7.48 -14.56 -9.92
CA ILE A 223 -7.17 -13.38 -10.70
C ILE A 223 -8.42 -12.87 -11.41
N GLU A 224 -8.71 -11.59 -11.24
CA GLU A 224 -9.84 -10.98 -11.94
C GLU A 224 -9.67 -11.07 -13.47
N ARG A 225 -10.80 -11.23 -14.16
CA ARG A 225 -10.83 -11.30 -15.63
C ARG A 225 -10.26 -10.03 -16.27
N SER A 226 -10.63 -8.87 -15.73
CA SER A 226 -10.14 -7.55 -16.16
C SER A 226 -8.68 -7.35 -15.76
N LYS A 227 -7.88 -6.84 -16.70
CA LYS A 227 -6.45 -6.56 -16.54
C LYS A 227 -6.15 -5.23 -17.20
N ILE A 228 -5.14 -4.52 -16.70
CA ILE A 228 -4.65 -3.28 -17.29
C ILE A 228 -3.36 -3.59 -18.02
N LEU A 229 -3.24 -3.17 -19.27
CA LEU A 229 -2.01 -3.27 -20.06
C LEU A 229 -1.47 -1.87 -20.30
N PHE A 230 -0.19 -1.64 -19.99
CA PHE A 230 0.48 -0.39 -20.28
C PHE A 230 1.14 -0.44 -21.65
N ILE A 231 1.05 0.65 -22.40
CA ILE A 231 1.75 0.81 -23.68
C ILE A 231 2.99 1.67 -23.41
N PRO A 232 4.22 1.17 -23.69
CA PRO A 232 5.43 1.94 -23.47
C PRO A 232 5.49 3.12 -24.45
N LYS A 233 6.06 4.24 -23.99
CA LYS A 233 6.15 5.48 -24.76
C LYS A 233 7.29 5.46 -25.76
#